data_AF-A0A6V7HTG0-F1
#
_entry.id   AF-A0A6V7HTG0-F1
#
_cell.length_a   1.000
_cell.length_b   1.000
_cell.length_c   1.000
_cell.angle_alpha   90.00
_cell.angle_beta   90.00
_cell.angle_gamma   90.00
#
_symmetry.space_group_name_H-M   'P 1'
#
loop_
_entity.id
_entity.type
_entity.pdbx_description
1 polymer ?
#
loop_
_entity_poly.entity_id
_entity_poly.type
_entity_poly.pdbx_seq_one_letter_code
_entity_poly.pdbx_strand_id
1 'polypeptide(L)'
;IVWNKEGEMELSMQMVENYYKRAECFLHQFNNYYGVTEPVYEGTTPYSWEGSIGRRTRGENIADTTGVQATFKAWQKLRSMKNKEEEKLPGFENFTDEQMFFISFAA
;
A
#
# COMPACT_ATOMS: atom_id res chain seq x y z
N ILE A 1 14.68 -16.98 -6.62
CA ILE A 1 15.96 -16.26 -6.51
C ILE A 1 17.00 -17.22 -7.05
N VAL A 2 17.87 -16.74 -7.92
CA VAL A 2 18.95 -17.51 -8.55
C VAL A 2 20.28 -16.85 -8.20
N TRP A 3 21.38 -17.58 -8.36
CA TRP A 3 22.72 -17.04 -8.16
C TRP A 3 23.39 -16.89 -9.53
N ASN A 4 24.00 -15.74 -9.80
CA ASN A 4 24.79 -15.54 -11.01
C ASN A 4 26.18 -16.20 -10.87
N LYS A 5 26.99 -16.13 -11.93
CA LYS A 5 28.31 -16.79 -11.96
C LYS A 5 29.32 -16.14 -11.02
N GLU A 6 29.05 -14.90 -10.65
CA GLU A 6 29.79 -14.05 -9.74
C GLU A 6 29.39 -14.32 -8.27
N GLY A 7 28.39 -15.18 -8.04
CA GLY A 7 27.90 -15.53 -6.70
C GLY A 7 26.97 -14.47 -6.11
N GLU A 8 26.39 -13.60 -6.92
CA GLU A 8 25.42 -12.58 -6.51
C GLU A 8 23.99 -13.12 -6.65
N MET A 9 23.10 -12.67 -5.77
CA MET A 9 21.68 -13.01 -5.87
C MET A 9 21.00 -12.19 -6.97
N GLU A 10 20.27 -12.89 -7.84
CA GLU A 10 19.41 -12.31 -8.85
C GLU A 10 17.98 -12.85 -8.75
N LEU A 11 17.01 -12.04 -9.17
CA LEU A 11 15.64 -12.52 -9.37
C LEU A 11 15.58 -13.35 -10.65
N SER A 12 14.91 -14.50 -10.61
CA SER A 12 14.70 -15.28 -11.83
C SER A 12 13.78 -14.51 -12.77
N MET A 13 13.90 -14.75 -14.08
CA MET A 13 12.98 -14.16 -15.07
C MET A 13 11.50 -14.39 -14.72
N GLN A 14 11.17 -15.58 -14.22
CA GLN A 14 9.82 -15.89 -13.76
C GLN A 14 9.38 -15.05 -12.55
N MET A 15 10.28 -14.72 -11.62
CA MET A 15 9.96 -13.82 -10.50
C MET A 15 9.75 -12.39 -10.99
N VAL A 16 10.58 -11.92 -11.91
CA VAL A 16 10.46 -10.59 -12.53
C VAL A 16 9.13 -10.46 -13.27
N GLU A 17 8.78 -11.46 -14.09
CA GLU A 17 7.51 -11.50 -14.82
C GLU A 17 6.31 -11.50 -13.86
N ASN A 18 6.33 -12.36 -12.84
CA ASN A 18 5.26 -12.41 -11.85
C ASN A 18 5.13 -11.11 -11.03
N TYR A 19 6.25 -10.44 -10.74
CA TYR A 19 6.24 -9.13 -10.10
C TYR A 19 5.52 -8.12 -10.99
N TYR A 20 5.92 -7.99 -12.25
CA TYR A 20 5.31 -7.02 -13.16
C TYR A 20 3.83 -7.31 -13.43
N LYS A 21 3.46 -8.58 -13.60
CA LYS A 21 2.05 -8.99 -13.74
C LYS A 21 1.17 -8.54 -12.57
N ARG A 22 1.70 -8.55 -11.34
CA ARG A 22 0.96 -8.04 -10.15
C ARG A 22 0.99 -6.52 -10.07
N ALA A 23 2.14 -5.92 -10.40
CA ALA A 23 2.35 -4.48 -10.36
C ALA A 23 1.50 -3.72 -11.40
N GLU A 24 1.07 -4.37 -12.49
CA GLU A 24 0.15 -3.79 -13.48
C GLU A 24 -1.19 -3.37 -12.88
N CYS A 25 -1.72 -4.12 -11.91
CA CYS A 25 -2.98 -3.76 -11.24
C CYS A 25 -2.89 -2.36 -10.59
N PHE A 26 -1.76 -2.08 -9.94
CA PHE A 26 -1.49 -0.77 -9.34
C PHE A 26 -1.37 0.33 -10.40
N LEU A 27 -0.78 0.04 -11.55
CA LEU A 27 -0.73 1.02 -12.63
C LEU A 27 -2.13 1.38 -13.13
N HIS A 28 -2.98 0.37 -13.36
CA HIS A 28 -4.36 0.59 -13.80
C HIS A 28 -5.20 1.32 -12.75
N GLN A 29 -5.16 0.86 -11.51
CA GLN A 29 -5.94 1.46 -10.41
C GLN A 29 -5.55 2.93 -10.22
N PHE A 30 -4.25 3.23 -10.08
CA PHE A 30 -3.82 4.56 -9.68
C PHE A 30 -3.77 5.57 -10.83
N ASN A 31 -3.75 5.13 -12.09
CA ASN A 31 -4.01 6.02 -13.22
C ASN A 31 -5.43 6.59 -13.20
N ASN A 32 -6.40 5.88 -12.62
CA ASN A 32 -7.79 6.32 -12.55
C ASN A 32 -8.10 7.25 -11.38
N TYR A 33 -7.14 7.52 -10.48
CA TYR A 33 -7.32 8.46 -9.37
C TYR A 33 -6.94 9.90 -9.71
N TYR A 34 -6.30 10.12 -10.87
CA TYR A 34 -5.95 11.47 -11.30
C TYR A 34 -7.20 12.36 -11.45
N GLY A 35 -7.18 13.52 -10.80
CA GLY A 35 -8.31 14.45 -10.78
C GLY A 35 -9.48 14.09 -9.86
N VAL A 36 -9.42 12.97 -9.13
CA VAL A 36 -10.45 12.56 -8.16
C VAL A 36 -10.02 12.87 -6.71
N THR A 37 -8.74 12.70 -6.40
CA THR A 37 -8.22 12.84 -5.02
C THR A 37 -7.31 14.05 -4.81
N GLU A 38 -6.89 14.74 -5.87
CA GLU A 38 -6.08 15.94 -5.74
C GLU A 38 -6.95 17.20 -5.73
N PRO A 39 -6.82 18.08 -4.72
CA PRO A 39 -7.46 19.39 -4.76
C PRO A 39 -6.93 20.16 -5.97
N VAL A 40 -7.82 20.45 -6.93
CA VAL A 40 -7.52 21.34 -8.04
C VAL A 40 -7.43 22.75 -7.47
N TYR A 41 -6.22 23.23 -7.20
CA TYR A 41 -6.02 24.63 -6.87
C TYR A 41 -6.16 25.47 -8.14
N GLU A 42 -6.97 26.52 -8.08
CA GLU A 42 -7.07 27.51 -9.16
C GLU A 42 -5.67 28.08 -9.46
N GLY A 43 -5.24 28.00 -10.72
CA GLY A 43 -3.94 28.50 -11.17
C GLY A 43 -2.82 27.46 -11.25
N THR A 44 -2.99 26.26 -10.68
CA THR A 44 -2.11 25.11 -10.95
C THR A 44 -2.77 24.21 -11.97
N THR A 45 -2.77 24.59 -13.24
CA THR A 45 -3.01 23.61 -14.30
C THR A 45 -1.88 22.57 -14.23
N PRO A 46 -2.14 21.28 -13.96
CA PRO A 46 -1.10 20.24 -13.98
C PRO A 46 -0.80 19.85 -15.44
N TYR A 47 -0.65 20.85 -16.31
CA TYR A 47 -0.51 20.67 -17.75
C TYR A 47 0.90 20.24 -18.16
N SER A 48 1.83 20.04 -17.21
CA SER A 48 3.18 19.53 -17.48
C SER A 48 3.37 18.05 -17.09
N TRP A 49 2.32 17.33 -16.69
CA TRP A 49 2.41 15.94 -16.26
C TRP A 49 2.23 14.99 -17.46
N GLU A 50 3.15 15.03 -18.43
CA GLU A 50 3.23 14.01 -19.47
C GLU A 50 3.71 12.68 -18.87
N GLY A 51 2.79 11.74 -18.63
CA GLY A 51 3.13 10.37 -18.22
C GLY A 51 2.07 9.65 -17.38
N SER A 52 2.16 8.33 -17.33
CA SER A 52 1.32 7.46 -16.49
C SER A 52 1.63 7.68 -15.01
N ILE A 53 0.73 8.32 -14.26
CA ILE A 53 0.86 8.56 -12.81
C ILE A 53 1.03 7.24 -12.06
N GLY A 54 0.21 6.25 -12.38
CA GLY A 54 0.31 4.91 -11.83
C GLY A 54 1.66 4.24 -12.10
N ARG A 55 2.37 4.59 -13.18
CA ARG A 55 3.76 4.13 -13.40
C ARG A 55 4.75 4.86 -12.48
N ARG A 56 4.58 6.16 -12.26
CA ARG A 56 5.45 6.99 -11.43
C ARG A 56 5.33 6.63 -9.94
N THR A 57 4.11 6.40 -9.46
CA THR A 57 3.81 6.12 -8.06
C THR A 57 3.77 4.63 -7.74
N ARG A 58 4.02 3.75 -8.73
CA ARG A 58 3.87 2.29 -8.60
C ARG A 58 4.62 1.71 -7.40
N GLY A 59 5.85 2.16 -7.16
CA GLY A 59 6.68 1.68 -6.05
C GLY A 59 6.05 1.96 -4.70
N GLU A 60 5.70 3.22 -4.45
CA GLU A 60 5.04 3.67 -3.23
C GLU A 60 3.67 3.04 -3.04
N ASN A 61 2.83 3.01 -4.08
CA ASN A 61 1.50 2.41 -4.00
C ASN A 61 1.54 0.92 -3.60
N ILE A 62 2.54 0.19 -4.11
CA ILE A 62 2.80 -1.20 -3.70
C ILE A 62 3.27 -1.24 -2.25
N ALA A 63 4.22 -0.39 -1.86
CA ALA A 63 4.74 -0.34 -0.49
C ALA A 63 3.65 -0.01 0.52
N ASP A 64 2.84 1.02 0.29
CA ASP A 64 1.74 1.45 1.16
C ASP A 64 0.69 0.34 1.33
N THR A 65 0.26 -0.26 0.21
CA THR A 65 -0.77 -1.30 0.22
C THR A 65 -0.26 -2.58 0.89
N THR A 66 0.96 -3.00 0.57
CA THR A 66 1.51 -4.22 1.16
C THR A 66 1.94 -4.01 2.61
N GLY A 67 2.38 -2.81 2.96
CA GLY A 67 2.73 -2.40 4.32
C GLY A 67 1.54 -2.46 5.26
N VAL A 68 0.41 -1.83 4.90
CA VAL A 68 -0.80 -1.89 5.75
C VAL A 68 -1.32 -3.33 5.89
N GLN A 69 -1.27 -4.13 4.82
CA GLN A 69 -1.63 -5.54 4.87
C GLN A 69 -0.74 -6.36 5.82
N ALA A 70 0.58 -6.14 5.78
CA ALA A 70 1.53 -6.84 6.63
C ALA A 70 1.35 -6.45 8.10
N THR A 71 1.24 -5.15 8.39
CA THR A 71 1.05 -4.63 9.75
C THR A 71 -0.29 -5.07 10.33
N PHE A 72 -1.36 -5.09 9.55
CA PHE A 72 -2.67 -5.57 10.00
C PHE A 72 -2.63 -7.05 10.40
N LYS A 73 -1.99 -7.89 9.58
CA LYS A 73 -1.80 -9.32 9.93
C LYS A 73 -0.94 -9.50 11.18
N ALA A 74 0.12 -8.71 11.34
CA ALA A 74 0.96 -8.74 12.53
C ALA A 74 0.17 -8.35 13.79
N TRP A 75 -0.64 -7.30 13.69
CA TRP A 75 -1.52 -6.86 14.78
C TRP A 75 -2.59 -7.92 15.11
N GLN A 76 -3.23 -8.55 14.13
CA GLN A 76 -4.19 -9.65 14.37
C GLN A 76 -3.53 -10.82 15.11
N LYS A 77 -2.29 -11.19 14.70
CA LYS A 77 -1.51 -12.24 15.38
C LYS A 77 -1.19 -11.84 16.82
N LEU A 78 -0.74 -10.61 17.04
CA LEU A 78 -0.48 -10.08 18.39
C LEU A 78 -1.74 -10.12 19.26
N ARG A 79 -2.89 -9.70 18.71
CA ARG A 79 -4.19 -9.74 19.39
C ARG A 79 -4.59 -11.16 19.76
N SER A 80 -4.40 -12.15 18.87
CA SER A 80 -4.70 -13.55 19.17
C SER A 80 -3.84 -14.17 20.28
N MET A 81 -2.67 -13.59 20.56
CA MET A 81 -1.80 -14.01 21.64
C MET A 81 -2.18 -13.38 22.99
N LYS A 82 -2.93 -12.27 22.97
CA LYS A 82 -3.42 -11.59 24.16
C LYS A 82 -4.79 -12.18 24.53
N ASN A 83 -4.94 -12.72 25.75
CA ASN A 83 -6.22 -13.22 26.27
C ASN A 83 -7.16 -12.10 26.78
N LYS A 84 -7.04 -10.87 26.25
CA LYS A 84 -7.86 -9.71 26.66
C LYS A 84 -8.14 -8.84 25.43
N GLU A 85 -9.35 -8.32 25.35
CA GLU A 85 -9.72 -7.27 24.40
C GLU A 85 -8.93 -5.98 24.68
N GLU A 86 -8.65 -5.21 23.63
CA GLU A 86 -7.97 -3.92 23.80
C GLU A 86 -8.93 -2.88 24.41
N GLU A 87 -8.41 -2.04 25.29
CA GLU A 87 -9.22 -0.99 25.92
C GLU A 87 -9.62 0.05 24.88
N LYS A 88 -10.91 0.40 24.86
CA LYS A 88 -11.45 1.39 23.95
C LYS A 88 -10.99 2.79 24.34
N LEU A 89 -10.68 3.62 23.35
CA LEU A 89 -10.38 5.03 23.55
C LEU A 89 -11.66 5.81 23.90
N PRO A 90 -11.61 6.77 24.85
CA PRO A 90 -12.74 7.64 25.15
C PRO A 90 -13.25 8.39 23.91
N GLY A 91 -14.55 8.33 23.65
CA GLY A 91 -15.19 8.94 22.48
C GLY A 91 -15.14 8.09 21.19
N PHE A 92 -14.51 6.91 21.25
CA PHE A 92 -14.39 5.98 20.13
C PHE A 92 -14.88 4.56 20.48
N GLU A 93 -15.65 4.40 21.55
CA GLU A 93 -16.11 3.13 22.08
C GLU A 93 -17.00 2.35 21.11
N ASN A 94 -17.63 3.05 20.16
CA ASN A 94 -18.49 2.47 19.13
C ASN A 94 -17.71 1.80 17.98
N PHE A 95 -16.39 1.94 17.92
CA PHE A 95 -15.56 1.31 16.89
C PHE A 95 -15.01 -0.04 17.36
N THR A 96 -15.00 -1.00 16.44
CA THR A 96 -14.28 -2.27 16.66
C THR A 96 -12.77 -2.01 16.66
N ASP A 97 -11.98 -2.92 17.24
CA ASP A 97 -10.52 -2.73 17.24
C ASP A 97 -9.95 -2.74 15.81
N GLU A 98 -10.60 -3.46 14.89
CA GLU A 98 -10.22 -3.48 13.48
C GLU A 98 -10.51 -2.15 12.79
N GLN A 99 -11.65 -1.53 13.08
CA GLN A 99 -11.94 -0.17 12.60
C GLN A 99 -10.95 0.83 13.20
N MET A 100 -10.63 0.70 14.49
CA MET A 100 -9.66 1.56 15.17
C MET A 100 -8.25 1.45 14.56
N PHE A 101 -7.84 0.24 14.16
CA PHE A 101 -6.58 0.03 13.44
C PHE A 101 -6.53 0.86 12.15
N PHE A 102 -7.58 0.81 11.32
CA PHE A 102 -7.60 1.55 10.06
C PHE A 102 -7.82 3.05 10.24
N ILE A 103 -8.53 3.48 11.29
CA ILE A 103 -8.60 4.90 11.67
C ILE A 103 -7.21 5.41 12.04
N SER A 104 -6.45 4.69 12.87
CA SER A 104 -5.08 5.05 13.25
C SER A 104 -4.11 5.11 12.07
N PHE A 105 -4.29 4.22 11.09
CA PHE A 105 -3.50 4.27 9.85
C PHE A 105 -3.80 5.49 8.98
N ALA A 106 -5.04 5.97 8.97
CA ALA A 106 -5.50 7.04 8.08
C ALA A 106 -5.57 8.43 8.73
N ALA A 107 -5.46 8.52 10.06
CA ALA A 107 -5.52 9.76 10.85
C ALA A 107 -4.20 10.55 10.80
#